data_AF-A0A3C1SZC8-F1
#
_entry.id   AF-A0A3C1SZC8-F1
#
_cell.length_a   1.000
_cell.length_b   1.000
_cell.length_c   1.000
_cell.angle_alpha   90.00
_cell.angle_beta   90.00
_cell.angle_gamma   90.00
#
_symmetry.space_group_name_H-M   'P 1'
#
loop_
_entity.id
_entity.type
_entity.pdbx_description
1 polymer ?
#
loop_
_entity_poly.entity_id
_entity_poly.type
_entity_poly.pdbx_seq_one_letter_code
_entity_poly.pdbx_strand_id
1 'polypeptide(L)'
;MSSLTNKRIVLGVSGSIAAYKAPDIVRRLQDLGAEVRVILTQGGAQFITELSLQATSKNKVHDNLWDKEAELSMGHIELAKWADALLIAPASANTIANLTAGK
;
A
#
# COMPACT_ATOMS: atom_id res chain seq x y z
N MET A 1 -18.26 -17.46 -5.01
CA MET A 1 -16.82 -17.66 -5.28
C MET A 1 -16.10 -16.35 -4.99
N SER A 2 -14.98 -16.35 -4.24
CA SER A 2 -14.26 -15.10 -3.93
C SER A 2 -13.54 -14.58 -5.16
N SER A 3 -13.86 -13.35 -5.58
CA SER A 3 -13.41 -12.79 -6.87
C SER A 3 -11.90 -12.52 -6.93
N LEU A 4 -11.22 -12.41 -5.79
CA LEU A 4 -9.79 -12.07 -5.69
C LEU A 4 -8.96 -13.16 -5.00
N THR A 5 -9.45 -14.40 -4.99
CA THR A 5 -8.73 -15.54 -4.40
C THR A 5 -7.28 -15.61 -4.91
N ASN A 6 -6.32 -15.63 -3.98
CA ASN A 6 -4.88 -15.68 -4.23
C ASN A 6 -4.31 -14.51 -5.03
N LYS A 7 -5.04 -13.38 -5.12
CA LYS A 7 -4.49 -12.15 -5.72
C LYS A 7 -3.64 -11.39 -4.72
N ARG A 8 -2.45 -10.99 -5.16
CA ARG A 8 -1.51 -10.18 -4.38
C ARG A 8 -1.66 -8.73 -4.77
N ILE A 9 -2.17 -7.91 -3.86
CA ILE A 9 -2.46 -6.50 -4.12
C ILE A 9 -1.56 -5.63 -3.26
N VAL A 10 -0.88 -4.69 -3.90
CA VAL A 10 -0.22 -3.59 -3.19
C VAL A 10 -1.21 -2.43 -3.07
N LEU A 11 -1.45 -1.96 -1.85
CA LEU A 11 -2.24 -0.78 -1.55
C LEU A 11 -1.30 0.40 -1.24
N GLY A 12 -1.23 1.39 -2.13
CA GLY A 12 -0.59 2.68 -1.87
C GLY A 12 -1.53 3.66 -1.19
N VAL A 13 -1.14 4.18 -0.04
CA VAL A 13 -1.93 5.15 0.76
C VAL A 13 -1.24 6.52 0.73
N SER A 14 -1.86 7.48 0.05
CA SER A 14 -1.32 8.83 -0.10
C SER A 14 -1.91 9.86 0.88
N GLY A 15 -1.32 11.06 0.93
CA GLY A 15 -1.74 12.16 1.80
C GLY A 15 -3.08 12.78 1.41
N SER A 16 -4.15 12.26 2.00
CA SER A 16 -5.51 12.80 1.92
C SER A 16 -6.24 12.44 3.20
N ILE A 17 -7.20 13.28 3.63
CA ILE A 17 -8.03 12.98 4.79
C ILE A 17 -8.70 11.60 4.68
N ALA A 18 -9.00 11.12 3.47
CA ALA A 18 -9.60 9.80 3.28
C ALA A 18 -8.68 8.61 3.63
N ALA A 19 -7.40 8.83 3.93
CA ALA A 19 -6.44 7.77 4.26
C ALA A 19 -6.81 6.97 5.52
N TYR A 20 -7.57 7.55 6.46
CA TYR A 20 -8.08 6.81 7.63
C TYR A 20 -8.99 5.63 7.25
N LYS A 21 -9.54 5.62 6.02
CA LYS A 21 -10.38 4.52 5.49
C LYS A 21 -9.56 3.36 4.90
N ALA A 22 -8.24 3.49 4.80
CA ALA A 22 -7.39 2.45 4.22
C ALA A 22 -7.52 1.07 4.93
N PRO A 23 -7.65 0.96 6.27
CA PRO A 23 -7.93 -0.32 6.93
C PRO A 23 -9.19 -1.01 6.41
N ASP A 24 -10.25 -0.27 6.08
CA ASP A 24 -11.49 -0.85 5.56
C ASP A 24 -11.31 -1.36 4.13
N ILE A 25 -10.47 -0.70 3.32
CA ILE A 25 -10.08 -1.20 1.99
C ILE A 25 -9.34 -2.52 2.13
N VAL A 26 -8.35 -2.59 3.03
CA VAL A 26 -7.59 -3.82 3.31
C VAL A 26 -8.53 -4.97 3.69
N ARG A 27 -9.45 -4.74 4.64
CA ARG A 27 -10.42 -5.76 5.07
C ARG A 27 -11.28 -6.25 3.90
N ARG A 28 -11.86 -5.33 3.12
CA ARG A 28 -12.72 -5.70 1.99
C ARG A 28 -11.97 -6.50 0.92
N LEU A 29 -10.70 -6.18 0.65
CA LEU A 29 -9.88 -6.95 -0.27
C LEU A 29 -9.57 -8.36 0.28
N GLN A 30 -9.27 -8.48 1.57
CA GLN A 30 -9.06 -9.76 2.24
C GLN A 30 -10.33 -10.62 2.28
N ASP A 31 -11.50 -10.02 2.51
CA ASP A 31 -12.80 -10.71 2.46
C ASP A 31 -13.06 -11.32 1.06
N LEU A 32 -12.55 -10.65 0.01
CA LEU A 32 -12.58 -11.14 -1.38
C LEU A 32 -11.45 -12.13 -1.72
N GLY A 33 -10.62 -12.51 -0.73
CA GLY A 33 -9.58 -13.53 -0.85
C GLY A 33 -8.21 -13.03 -1.30
N ALA A 34 -7.98 -11.72 -1.31
CA ALA A 34 -6.69 -11.14 -1.68
C ALA A 34 -5.69 -11.10 -0.51
N GLU A 35 -4.41 -11.24 -0.82
CA GLU A 35 -3.30 -10.91 0.07
C GLU A 35 -2.92 -9.44 -0.17
N VAL A 36 -2.85 -8.62 0.89
CA VAL A 36 -2.63 -7.18 0.76
C VAL A 36 -1.36 -6.75 1.48
N ARG A 37 -0.47 -6.07 0.76
CA ARG A 37 0.67 -5.34 1.32
C ARG A 37 0.48 -3.85 1.13
N VAL A 38 0.93 -3.04 2.07
CA VAL A 38 0.62 -1.60 2.08
C VAL A 38 1.90 -0.79 1.93
N ILE A 39 1.84 0.24 1.10
CA ILE A 39 2.83 1.31 1.03
C ILE A 39 2.18 2.57 1.59
N LEU A 40 2.79 3.18 2.61
CA LEU A 40 2.29 4.39 3.26
C LEU A 40 3.22 5.56 2.91
N THR A 41 2.69 6.58 2.25
CA THR A 41 3.47 7.80 2.01
C THR A 41 3.61 8.62 3.30
N GLN A 42 4.63 9.47 3.37
CA GLN A 42 4.81 10.42 4.49
C GLN A 42 3.59 11.34 4.69
N GLY A 43 2.94 11.77 3.60
CA GLY A 43 1.69 12.53 3.68
C GLY A 43 0.50 11.70 4.19
N GLY A 44 0.44 10.42 3.84
CA GLY A 44 -0.58 9.49 4.34
C GLY A 44 -0.42 9.21 5.84
N ALA A 45 0.83 9.13 6.31
CA ALA A 45 1.18 8.90 7.72
C ALA A 45 0.65 9.99 8.67
N GLN A 46 0.29 11.17 8.14
CA GLN A 46 -0.35 12.25 8.92
C GLN A 46 -1.81 11.93 9.31
N PHE A 47 -2.44 10.96 8.62
CA PHE A 47 -3.87 10.63 8.79
C PHE A 47 -4.13 9.19 9.26
N ILE A 48 -3.15 8.31 9.11
CA ILE A 48 -3.24 6.91 9.52
C ILE A 48 -1.86 6.40 9.94
N THR A 49 -1.81 5.58 10.99
CA THR A 49 -0.54 5.04 11.48
C THR A 49 -0.13 3.78 10.73
N GLU A 50 1.17 3.56 10.63
CA GLU A 50 1.75 2.31 10.13
C GLU A 50 1.23 1.10 10.92
N LEU A 51 1.22 1.18 12.25
CA LEU A 51 0.76 0.11 13.14
C LEU A 51 -0.69 -0.33 12.85
N SER A 52 -1.59 0.61 12.59
CA SER A 52 -2.98 0.29 12.23
C SER A 52 -3.07 -0.49 10.92
N LEU A 53 -2.24 -0.13 9.94
CA LEU A 53 -2.19 -0.79 8.64
C LEU A 53 -1.51 -2.16 8.72
N GLN A 54 -0.46 -2.31 9.52
CA GLN A 54 0.18 -3.59 9.80
C GLN A 54 -0.79 -4.55 10.48
N ALA A 55 -1.48 -4.10 11.53
CA ALA A 55 -2.46 -4.92 12.26
C ALA A 55 -3.60 -5.41 11.36
N THR A 56 -4.05 -4.57 10.41
CA THR A 56 -5.16 -4.92 9.51
C THR A 56 -4.69 -5.78 8.33
N SER A 57 -3.55 -5.47 7.72
CA SER A 57 -3.01 -6.21 6.57
C SER A 57 -2.34 -7.52 6.95
N LYS A 58 -1.90 -7.68 8.20
CA LYS A 58 -1.09 -8.79 8.70
C LYS A 58 0.24 -8.93 7.96
N ASN A 59 0.69 -7.84 7.34
CA ASN A 59 1.92 -7.76 6.57
C ASN A 59 2.74 -6.54 6.99
N LYS A 60 4.03 -6.55 6.66
CA LYS A 60 4.88 -5.36 6.78
C LYS A 60 4.28 -4.22 5.95
N VAL A 61 4.21 -3.03 6.54
CA VAL A 61 3.89 -1.79 5.83
C VAL A 61 5.21 -1.16 5.41
N HIS A 62 5.25 -0.63 4.19
CA HIS A 62 6.44 0.01 3.64
C HIS A 62 6.23 1.52 3.61
N ASP A 63 7.05 2.27 4.34
CA ASP A 63 6.98 3.73 4.44
C ASP A 63 8.25 4.43 3.89
N ASN A 64 9.36 3.69 3.84
CA ASN A 64 10.60 4.06 3.19
C ASN A 64 11.18 2.87 2.38
N LEU A 65 11.13 2.96 1.06
CA LEU A 65 11.65 1.93 0.16
C LEU A 65 13.17 2.03 -0.08
N TRP A 66 13.80 3.11 0.39
CA TRP A 66 15.22 3.43 0.19
C TRP A 66 16.05 3.26 1.46
N ASP A 67 15.47 2.70 2.52
CA ASP A 67 16.22 2.40 3.73
C ASP A 67 17.29 1.33 3.43
N LYS A 68 18.47 1.45 4.05
CA LYS A 68 19.62 0.59 3.78
C LYS A 68 19.30 -0.89 3.94
N GLU A 69 18.43 -1.25 4.89
CA GLU A 69 17.98 -2.63 5.07
C GLU A 69 17.04 -3.11 3.96
N ALA A 70 16.21 -2.22 3.41
CA ALA A 70 15.35 -2.52 2.27
C ALA A 70 16.14 -2.62 0.96
N GLU A 71 17.17 -1.79 0.78
CA GLU A 71 18.05 -1.79 -0.39
C GLU A 71 18.94 -3.04 -0.47
N LEU A 72 19.45 -3.53 0.67
CA LEU A 72 20.24 -4.77 0.73
C LEU A 72 19.50 -6.00 0.17
N SER A 73 18.17 -5.94 0.10
CA SER A 73 17.31 -7.01 -0.43
C SER A 73 16.53 -6.60 -1.69
N MET A 74 16.82 -5.44 -2.28
CA MET A 74 16.05 -4.86 -3.40
C MET A 74 14.53 -4.87 -3.12
N GLY A 75 14.14 -4.47 -1.90
CA GLY A 75 12.77 -4.65 -1.38
C GLY A 75 11.68 -4.05 -2.26
N HIS A 76 11.96 -2.94 -2.96
CA HIS A 76 11.02 -2.33 -3.90
C HIS A 76 10.81 -3.17 -5.17
N ILE A 77 11.86 -3.82 -5.69
CA ILE A 77 11.79 -4.73 -6.85
C ILE A 77 11.01 -5.99 -6.47
N GLU A 78 11.31 -6.59 -5.33
CA GLU A 78 10.63 -7.80 -4.88
C GLU A 78 9.16 -7.55 -4.55
N LEU A 79 8.84 -6.39 -3.97
CA LEU A 79 7.45 -5.99 -3.77
C LEU A 79 6.70 -5.79 -5.10
N ALA A 80 7.35 -5.18 -6.10
CA ALA A 80 6.78 -5.01 -7.42
C ALA A 80 6.53 -6.35 -8.15
N LYS A 81 7.49 -7.28 -8.10
CA LYS A 81 7.33 -8.64 -8.66
C LYS A 81 6.28 -9.47 -7.93
N TRP A 82 6.12 -9.25 -6.63
CA TRP A 82 5.14 -9.96 -5.82
C TRP A 82 3.70 -9.57 -6.17
N ALA A 83 3.46 -8.32 -6.58
CA ALA A 83 2.12 -7.78 -6.81
C ALA A 83 1.51 -8.22 -8.16
N ASP A 84 0.27 -8.70 -8.13
CA ASP A 84 -0.56 -8.88 -9.34
C ASP A 84 -1.23 -7.55 -9.76
N ALA A 85 -1.47 -6.66 -8.79
CA ALA A 85 -2.09 -5.35 -9.02
C ALA A 85 -1.63 -4.31 -8.00
N LEU A 86 -1.62 -3.04 -8.44
CA LEU A 86 -1.39 -1.87 -7.60
C LEU A 86 -2.69 -1.05 -7.50
N LEU A 87 -3.15 -0.82 -6.27
CA LEU A 87 -4.26 0.08 -5.97
C LEU A 87 -3.72 1.28 -5.18
N ILE A 88 -3.98 2.51 -5.64
CA ILE A 88 -3.64 3.72 -4.88
C ILE A 88 -4.95 4.33 -4.37
N ALA A 89 -5.18 4.24 -3.06
CA ALA A 89 -6.42 4.69 -2.45
C ALA A 89 -6.20 5.16 -1.00
N PRO A 90 -6.40 6.46 -0.70
CA PRO A 90 -6.67 7.54 -1.66
C PRO A 90 -5.44 7.84 -2.54
N ALA A 91 -5.67 8.34 -3.76
CA ALA A 91 -4.66 8.93 -4.63
C ALA A 91 -4.79 10.47 -4.59
N SER A 92 -3.91 11.13 -3.84
CA SER A 92 -3.86 12.58 -3.69
C SER A 92 -3.48 13.23 -5.03
N ALA A 93 -3.84 14.50 -5.21
CA ALA A 93 -3.45 15.26 -6.40
C ALA A 93 -1.92 15.26 -6.62
N ASN A 94 -1.15 15.39 -5.54
CA ASN A 94 0.31 15.33 -5.59
C ASN A 94 0.82 13.95 -6.07
N THR A 95 0.24 12.85 -5.57
CA THR A 95 0.59 11.50 -6.03
C THR A 95 0.27 11.31 -7.51
N ILE A 96 -0.91 11.73 -7.97
CA ILE A 96 -1.31 11.62 -9.38
C ILE A 96 -0.39 12.46 -10.28
N ALA A 97 -0.05 13.68 -9.85
CA ALA A 97 0.87 14.56 -10.57
C ALA A 97 2.27 13.94 -10.70
N ASN A 98 2.81 13.38 -9.61
CA ASN A 98 4.12 12.72 -9.62
C ASN A 98 4.13 11.50 -10.54
N LEU A 99 3.10 10.64 -10.49
CA LEU A 99 2.97 9.50 -11.39
C LEU A 99 2.93 9.92 -12.86
N THR A 100 2.18 10.99 -13.17
CA THR A 100 2.09 11.54 -14.54
C THR A 100 3.43 12.09 -15.01
N ALA A 101 4.19 12.70 -14.10
CA ALA A 101 5.50 13.29 -14.38
C ALA A 101 6.67 12.29 -14.34
N GLY A 102 6.43 11.02 -13.95
CA GLY A 102 7.49 10.02 -13.77
C GLY A 102 8.45 10.33 -12.62
N LYS A 103 7.95 10.95 -11.54
CA LYS A 103 8.72 11.33 -10.35
C LYS A 103 8.57 10.36 -9.18
#